data_AF-A0A7C3WF19-F1
#
_entry.id   AF-A0A7C3WF19-F1
#
_cell.length_a   1.000
_cell.length_b   1.000
_cell.length_c   1.000
_cell.angle_alpha   90.00
_cell.angle_beta   90.00
_cell.angle_gamma   90.00
#
_symmetry.space_group_name_H-M   'P 1'
#
loop_
_entity.id
_entity.type
_entity.pdbx_description
1 polymer ?
#
loop_
_entity_poly.entity_id
_entity_poly.type
_entity_poly.pdbx_seq_one_letter_code
_entity_poly.pdbx_strand_id
1 'polypeptide(L)' 'IDITQSGTRREELLLPPDVLHAVTLLRRTLSTMNPVDAMEQLTAKLAKFKSNAEFLQLIAGAHAAL' A
#
# COMPACT_ATOMS: atom_id res chain seq x y z
N ILE A 1 -2.77 13.20 6.26
CA ILE A 1 -1.61 12.29 6.35
C ILE A 1 -0.79 12.53 5.11
N ASP A 2 0.52 12.73 5.24
CA ASP A 2 1.42 12.75 4.08
C ASP A 2 2.09 11.39 3.97
N ILE A 3 1.65 10.58 2.99
CA ILE A 3 2.14 9.22 2.84
C ILE A 3 3.58 9.14 2.32
N THR A 4 4.04 10.19 1.63
CA THR A 4 5.41 10.27 1.09
C THR A 4 6.44 10.50 2.18
N GLN A 5 6.03 11.21 3.24
CA GLN A 5 6.86 11.49 4.42
C GLN A 5 6.64 10.50 5.58
N SER A 6 5.60 9.66 5.51
CA SER A 6 5.27 8.70 6.56
C SER A 6 6.04 7.39 6.38
N GLY A 7 6.68 6.90 7.43
CA GLY A 7 7.35 5.60 7.42
C GLY A 7 7.78 5.17 8.82
N THR A 8 7.97 3.86 9.00
CA THR A 8 8.44 3.29 10.27
C THR A 8 9.83 2.68 10.05
N ARG A 9 10.79 3.02 10.90
CA ARG A 9 12.13 2.41 10.84
C ARG A 9 12.02 0.92 11.17
N ARG A 10 12.73 0.09 10.39
CA ARG A 10 12.74 -1.37 10.53
C ARG A 10 11.35 -2.00 10.41
N GLU A 11 10.51 -1.50 9.51
CA GLU A 11 9.15 -2.02 9.32
C GLU A 11 9.12 -3.50 8.89
N GLU A 12 10.23 -4.04 8.37
CA GLU A 12 10.41 -5.47 8.10
C GLU A 12 10.36 -6.38 9.34
N LEU A 13 10.53 -5.81 10.55
CA LEU A 13 10.33 -6.55 11.79
C LEU A 13 8.88 -6.55 12.27
N LEU A 14 8.05 -5.67 11.72
CA LEU A 14 6.66 -5.47 12.13
C LEU A 14 5.67 -6.12 11.16
N LEU A 15 6.07 -6.23 9.89
CA LEU A 15 5.21 -6.71 8.82
C LEU A 15 5.75 -8.04 8.26
N PRO A 16 4.87 -9.02 8.00
CA PRO A 16 5.21 -10.20 7.22
C PRO A 16 5.78 -9.81 5.83
N PRO A 17 6.67 -10.62 5.24
CA PRO A 17 7.35 -10.26 3.98
C PRO A 17 6.42 -9.93 2.80
N ASP A 18 5.31 -10.65 2.68
CA ASP A 18 4.27 -10.45 1.67
C ASP A 18 3.53 -9.12 1.85
N VAL A 19 3.16 -8.80 3.10
CA VAL A 19 2.54 -7.52 3.45
C VAL A 19 3.52 -6.36 3.22
N LEU A 20 4.77 -6.52 3.63
CA LEU A 20 5.81 -5.52 3.41
C LEU A 20 6.01 -5.23 1.91
N HIS A 21 6.04 -6.28 1.09
CA HIS A 21 6.15 -6.15 -0.35
C HIS A 21 4.96 -5.37 -0.95
N ALA A 22 3.73 -5.75 -0.59
CA ALA A 22 2.52 -5.09 -1.06
C ALA A 22 2.46 -3.62 -0.64
N VAL A 23 2.78 -3.32 0.62
CA VAL A 23 2.84 -1.94 1.13
C VAL A 23 3.92 -1.13 0.41
N THR A 24 5.08 -1.73 0.13
CA THR A 24 6.15 -1.07 -0.63
C THR A 24 5.70 -0.71 -2.05
N LEU A 25 5.02 -1.63 -2.74
CA LEU A 25 4.51 -1.38 -4.10
C LEU A 25 3.43 -0.30 -4.10
N LEU A 26 2.55 -0.31 -3.10
CA LEU A 26 1.54 0.73 -2.90
C LEU A 26 2.21 2.09 -2.68
N ARG A 27 3.21 2.18 -1.79
CA ARG A 27 3.95 3.43 -1.54
C ARG A 27 4.63 3.96 -2.80
N ARG A 28 5.26 3.10 -3.60
CA ARG A 28 5.88 3.49 -4.88
C ARG A 28 4.85 4.07 -5.84
N THR A 29 3.71 3.40 -6.01
CA THR A 29 2.61 3.88 -6.86
C THR A 29 2.09 5.24 -6.41
N LEU A 30 1.90 5.44 -5.10
CA LEU A 30 1.39 6.69 -4.56
C LEU A 30 2.43 7.83 -4.63
N SER A 31 3.72 7.52 -4.56
CA SER A 31 4.81 8.51 -4.60
C SER A 31 4.96 9.20 -5.96
N THR A 32 4.40 8.64 -7.04
CA THR A 32 4.44 9.27 -8.38
C THR A 32 3.29 10.27 -8.60
N MET A 33 2.39 10.42 -7.63
CA MET A 33 1.19 11.25 -7.72
C MET A 33 1.33 12.53 -6.88
N ASN A 34 0.51 13.53 -7.15
CA ASN A 34 0.36 14.64 -6.22
C ASN A 34 -0.19 14.11 -4.87
N PRO A 35 0.27 14.61 -3.71
CA PRO A 35 -0.17 14.11 -2.41
C PRO A 35 -1.70 14.11 -2.20
N VAL A 36 -2.43 15.09 -2.75
CA VAL A 36 -3.89 15.15 -2.64
C VAL A 36 -4.52 14.01 -3.44
N ASP A 37 -4.18 13.89 -4.72
CA ASP A 37 -4.68 12.84 -5.61
C ASP A 37 -4.34 11.43 -5.10
N ALA A 38 -3.13 11.26 -4.54
CA ALA A 38 -2.67 10.01 -3.95
C ALA A 38 -3.60 9.57 -2.80
N MET A 39 -3.94 10.51 -1.91
CA MET A 39 -4.81 10.22 -0.78
C MET A 39 -6.26 9.99 -1.20
N GLU A 40 -6.76 10.70 -2.20
CA GLU A 40 -8.09 10.47 -2.77
C GLU A 40 -8.19 9.08 -3.41
N GLN A 41 -7.21 8.71 -4.25
CA GLN A 41 -7.16 7.39 -4.86
C GLN A 41 -7.03 6.28 -3.83
N LEU A 42 -6.15 6.44 -2.84
CA LEU A 42 -5.98 5.46 -1.77
C LEU A 42 -7.32 5.25 -1.03
N THR A 43 -7.98 6.34 -0.62
CA THR A 43 -9.24 6.28 0.11
C THR A 43 -10.35 5.64 -0.74
N ALA A 44 -10.45 6.02 -2.01
CA ALA A 44 -11.42 5.45 -2.94
C ALA A 44 -11.19 3.95 -3.22
N LYS A 45 -9.94 3.48 -3.20
CA LYS A 45 -9.62 2.06 -3.33
C LYS A 45 -9.94 1.31 -2.04
N LEU A 46 -9.50 1.80 -0.89
CA LEU A 46 -9.76 1.19 0.42
C LEU A 46 -11.26 1.02 0.67
N ALA A 47 -12.08 1.99 0.29
CA ALA A 47 -13.54 1.93 0.43
C ALA A 47 -14.21 0.76 -0.33
N LYS A 48 -13.52 0.12 -1.28
CA LYS A 48 -14.04 -1.03 -2.04
C LYS A 48 -13.81 -2.38 -1.34
N PHE A 49 -13.03 -2.42 -0.27
CA PHE A 49 -12.67 -3.65 0.44
C PHE A 49 -13.17 -3.59 1.87
N LYS A 50 -13.53 -4.75 2.42
CA LYS A 50 -13.99 -4.82 3.82
C LYS A 50 -12.83 -4.80 4.81
N SER A 51 -11.63 -5.18 4.36
CA SER A 51 -10.44 -5.21 5.21
C SER A 51 -9.17 -4.86 4.43
N ASN A 52 -8.14 -4.41 5.16
CA ASN A 52 -6.82 -4.19 4.60
C ASN A 52 -6.21 -5.49 4.05
N ALA A 53 -6.54 -6.65 4.62
CA ALA A 53 -6.05 -7.94 4.15
C ALA A 53 -6.55 -8.23 2.72
N GLU A 54 -7.85 -8.04 2.46
CA GLU A 54 -8.43 -8.20 1.12
C GLU A 54 -7.80 -7.23 0.11
N PHE A 55 -7.61 -5.96 0.50
CA PHE A 55 -6.98 -4.96 -0.35
C PHE A 55 -5.52 -5.30 -0.67
N LEU A 56 -4.74 -5.68 0.33
CA LEU A 56 -3.32 -6.03 0.17
C LEU A 56 -3.14 -7.32 -0.62
N GLN A 57 -4.07 -8.28 -0.51
CA GLN A 57 -4.09 -9.48 -1.36
C GLN A 57 -4.24 -9.14 -2.84
N LEU A 58 -5.03 -8.13 -3.22
CA LEU A 58 -5.11 -7.66 -4.60
C LEU A 58 -3.76 -7.13 -5.11
N ILE A 59 -3.02 -6.43 -4.25
CA ILE A 59 -1.71 -5.84 -4.60
C ILE A 59 -0.63 -6.91 -4.64
N ALA A 60 -0.60 -7.83 -3.67
CA ALA A 60 0.36 -8.94 -3.60
C ALA A 60 0.10 -10.01 -4.67
N GLY A 61 -1.17 -10.29 -4.97
CA GLY A 61 -1.59 -11.26 -5.98
C GLY A 61 -1.15 -10.91 -7.40
N ALA A 62 -0.82 -9.64 -7.67
CA ALA A 62 -0.20 -9.24 -8.93
C ALA A 62 1.22 -9.82 -9.13
N HIS A 63 1.89 -10.27 -8.06
CA HIS A 63 3.22 -10.88 -8.12
C HIS A 63 3.18 -12.42 -8.16
N ALA A 64 2.17 -13.06 -7.57
CA ALA A 64 2.05 -14.53 -7.53
C ALA A 64 1.64 -15.17 -8.88
N ALA A 65 1.31 -14.36 -9.89
CA ALA A 65 0.90 -14.80 -11.22
C ALA A 65 2.04 -14.76 -12.28
N LEU A 66 3.29 -14.61 -11.84
CA LEU A 66 4.51 -14.66 -12.67
C LEU A 66 5.48 -15.69 -12.09
#